data_AF-A0A1W9PTY2-F1
#
_entry.id   AF-A0A1W9PTY2-F1
#
_cell.length_a   1.000
_cell.length_b   1.000
_cell.length_c   1.000
_cell.angle_alpha   90.00
_cell.angle_beta   90.00
_cell.angle_gamma   90.00
#
_symmetry.space_group_name_H-M   'P 1'
#
loop_
_entity.id
_entity.type
_entity.pdbx_description
1 polymer ?
#
loop_
_entity_poly.entity_id
_entity_poly.type
_entity_poly.pdbx_seq_one_letter_code
_entity_poly.pdbx_strand_id
1 'polypeptide(L)'
;MQKKQWQTALKNLPLGQQHYFAQVGSTNDIAAKLLDADAPHLSLVLADEQVKGRGRNGRSWTTTGGAALAFSVILLPKDDLGVPTGYKALSWELGLMFCQRQFHPPGI
;
A
#
# COMPACT_ATOMS: atom_id res chain seq x y z
N MET A 1 -13.52 12.63 7.62
CA MET A 1 -12.48 13.37 8.38
C MET A 1 -12.17 14.68 7.64
N GLN A 2 -11.98 15.82 8.32
CA GLN A 2 -11.68 17.08 7.62
C GLN A 2 -10.23 17.06 7.09
N LYS A 3 -10.04 17.29 5.77
CA LYS A 3 -8.76 17.16 5.05
C LYS A 3 -7.58 17.94 5.70
N LYS A 4 -7.84 19.01 6.45
CA LYS A 4 -6.83 19.85 7.12
C LYS A 4 -6.27 19.26 8.43
N GLN A 5 -7.00 18.38 9.11
CA GLN A 5 -6.60 17.90 10.44
C GLN A 5 -5.48 16.85 10.37
N TRP A 6 -5.56 15.89 9.47
CA TRP A 6 -4.57 14.82 9.38
C TRP A 6 -3.21 15.34 8.87
N GLN A 7 -3.22 16.30 7.93
CA GLN A 7 -1.98 16.92 7.42
C GLN A 7 -1.19 17.62 8.54
N THR A 8 -1.90 18.27 9.46
CA THR A 8 -1.28 18.90 10.63
C THR A 8 -0.64 17.85 11.54
N ALA A 9 -1.35 16.75 11.81
CA ALA A 9 -0.86 15.68 12.68
C ALA A 9 0.37 14.96 12.09
N LEU A 10 0.44 14.83 10.77
CA LEU A 10 1.54 14.13 10.09
C LEU A 10 2.74 15.03 9.75
N LYS A 11 2.64 16.34 9.96
CA LYS A 11 3.62 17.34 9.50
C LYS A 11 5.06 17.08 9.98
N ASN A 12 5.23 16.52 11.17
CA ASN A 12 6.53 16.31 11.80
C ASN A 12 7.06 14.88 11.68
N LEU A 13 6.40 14.03 10.90
CA LEU A 13 6.83 12.66 10.68
C LEU A 13 7.69 12.57 9.40
N PRO A 14 8.68 11.66 9.37
CA PRO A 14 9.55 11.47 8.21
C PRO A 14 8.82 10.71 7.08
N LEU A 15 7.68 11.21 6.64
CA LEU A 15 6.86 10.57 5.61
C LEU A 15 7.31 10.97 4.21
N GLY A 16 7.20 10.02 3.29
CA GLY A 16 7.34 10.25 1.86
C GLY A 16 6.08 10.90 1.27
N GLN A 17 5.63 10.40 0.12
CA GLN A 17 4.41 10.91 -0.51
C GLN A 17 3.16 10.54 0.30
N GLN A 18 2.23 11.48 0.44
CA GLN A 18 1.00 11.28 1.20
C GLN A 18 -0.21 11.35 0.26
N HIS A 19 -0.98 10.27 0.20
CA HIS A 19 -2.16 10.13 -0.65
C HIS A 19 -3.40 9.91 0.20
N TYR A 20 -4.42 10.73 0.02
CA TYR A 20 -5.68 10.63 0.75
C TYR A 20 -6.86 10.41 -0.20
N PHE A 21 -7.72 9.46 0.17
CA PHE A 21 -8.92 9.11 -0.56
C PHE A 21 -10.13 9.11 0.38
N ALA A 22 -11.29 9.52 -0.14
CA ALA A 22 -12.53 9.41 0.63
C ALA A 22 -12.96 7.93 0.76
N GLN A 23 -12.87 7.17 -0.34
CA GLN A 23 -13.21 5.76 -0.39
C GLN A 23 -12.24 5.02 -1.31
N VAL A 24 -11.83 3.81 -0.93
CA VAL A 24 -11.01 2.91 -1.76
C VAL A 24 -11.48 1.46 -1.65
N GLY A 25 -11.14 0.65 -2.65
CA GLY A 25 -11.26 -0.81 -2.54
C GLY A 25 -10.36 -1.34 -1.43
N SER A 26 -9.05 -1.15 -1.55
CA SER A 26 -8.09 -1.39 -0.46
C SER A 26 -6.94 -0.37 -0.52
N THR A 27 -6.57 0.20 0.63
CA THR A 27 -5.38 1.06 0.75
C THR A 27 -4.10 0.30 0.37
N ASN A 28 -4.07 -1.01 0.64
CA ASN A 28 -2.94 -1.86 0.30
C ASN A 28 -2.78 -2.05 -1.21
N ASP A 29 -3.88 -2.10 -1.97
CA ASP A 29 -3.84 -2.19 -3.43
C ASP A 29 -3.33 -0.90 -4.06
N ILE A 30 -3.69 0.24 -3.50
CA ILE A 30 -3.15 1.53 -3.93
C ILE A 30 -1.66 1.63 -3.57
N ALA A 31 -1.28 1.23 -2.37
CA ALA A 31 0.13 1.21 -1.95
C ALA A 31 0.98 0.31 -2.86
N ALA A 32 0.47 -0.85 -3.29
CA ALA A 32 1.15 -1.73 -4.23
C ALA A 32 1.35 -1.05 -5.61
N LYS A 33 0.33 -0.36 -6.13
CA LYS A 33 0.45 0.41 -7.39
C LYS A 33 1.46 1.55 -7.29
N LEU A 34 1.48 2.24 -6.15
CA LEU A 34 2.45 3.30 -5.89
C LEU A 34 3.87 2.73 -5.81
N LEU A 35 4.05 1.56 -5.18
CA LEU A 35 5.33 0.86 -5.15
C LEU A 35 5.81 0.43 -6.53
N ASP A 36 4.89 0.08 -7.44
CA ASP A 36 5.22 -0.20 -8.85
C ASP A 36 5.56 1.05 -9.65
N ALA A 37 5.09 2.22 -9.19
CA ALA A 37 5.44 3.53 -9.73
C ALA A 37 6.62 4.20 -8.96
N ASP A 38 7.47 3.40 -8.32
CA ASP A 38 8.67 3.84 -7.59
C ASP A 38 8.40 4.88 -6.48
N ALA A 39 7.27 4.74 -5.77
CA ALA A 39 6.99 5.59 -4.63
C ALA A 39 8.09 5.48 -3.55
N PRO A 40 8.48 6.62 -2.93
CA PRO A 40 9.57 6.65 -1.98
C PRO A 40 9.26 5.89 -0.68
N HIS A 41 10.32 5.56 0.06
CA HIS A 41 10.24 5.03 1.42
C HIS A 41 9.33 5.91 2.29
N LEU A 42 8.52 5.28 3.16
CA LEU A 42 7.54 5.93 4.03
C LEU A 42 6.43 6.68 3.30
N SER A 43 6.17 6.36 2.03
CA SER A 43 4.95 6.83 1.37
C SER A 43 3.71 6.25 2.05
N LEU A 44 2.71 7.10 2.26
CA LEU A 44 1.52 6.83 3.05
C LEU A 44 0.28 6.95 2.17
N VAL A 45 -0.58 5.94 2.24
CA VAL A 45 -1.93 5.94 1.67
C VAL A 45 -2.94 5.94 2.81
N LEU A 46 -3.89 6.86 2.76
CA LEU A 46 -4.97 7.03 3.74
C LEU A 46 -6.32 6.92 3.03
N ALA A 47 -7.29 6.27 3.67
CA ALA A 47 -8.68 6.28 3.24
C ALA A 47 -9.65 6.32 4.42
N ASP A 48 -10.67 7.17 4.33
CA ASP A 48 -11.76 7.20 5.32
C ASP A 48 -12.58 5.91 5.24
N GLU A 49 -12.87 5.44 4.02
CA GLU A 49 -13.67 4.24 3.80
C GLU A 49 -12.92 3.21 2.94
N GLN A 50 -12.96 1.95 3.39
CA GLN A 50 -12.38 0.81 2.67
C GLN A 50 -13.44 -0.27 2.50
N VAL A 51 -13.76 -0.62 1.26
CA VAL A 51 -14.91 -1.47 0.94
C VAL A 51 -14.54 -2.90 0.51
N LYS A 52 -13.29 -3.15 0.14
CA LYS A 52 -12.77 -4.45 -0.34
C LYS A 52 -11.44 -4.82 0.31
N GLY A 53 -11.26 -4.41 1.57
CA GLY A 53 -10.03 -4.74 2.29
C GLY A 53 -9.93 -6.22 2.63
N ARG A 54 -8.69 -6.70 2.65
CA ARG A 54 -8.36 -8.10 2.91
C ARG A 54 -7.59 -8.20 4.22
N GLY A 55 -8.16 -8.93 5.16
CA GLY A 55 -7.52 -9.31 6.42
C GLY A 55 -6.80 -10.65 6.29
N ARG A 56 -6.22 -11.10 7.41
CA ARG A 56 -5.54 -12.40 7.49
C ARG A 56 -6.56 -13.54 7.49
N ASN A 57 -6.13 -14.71 7.03
CA ASN A 57 -6.93 -15.95 7.03
C ASN A 57 -8.26 -15.79 6.27
N GLY A 58 -8.26 -15.07 5.15
CA GLY A 58 -9.45 -14.88 4.30
C GLY A 58 -10.53 -13.97 4.88
N ARG A 59 -10.30 -13.32 6.03
CA ARG A 59 -11.26 -12.38 6.62
C ARG A 59 -11.34 -11.09 5.80
N SER A 60 -12.53 -10.52 5.66
CA SER A 60 -12.72 -9.20 5.08
C SER A 60 -12.39 -8.10 6.10
N TRP A 61 -11.79 -7.00 5.64
CA TRP A 61 -11.59 -5.80 6.44
C TRP A 61 -12.23 -4.60 5.77
N THR A 62 -13.34 -4.13 6.32
CA THR A 62 -14.05 -2.95 5.83
C THR A 62 -14.02 -1.85 6.88
N THR A 63 -13.90 -0.61 6.45
CA THR A 63 -13.97 0.56 7.34
C THR A 63 -15.12 1.45 6.90
N THR A 64 -15.94 1.88 7.86
CA THR A 64 -16.98 2.90 7.65
C THR A 64 -16.37 4.28 7.79
N GLY A 65 -16.63 5.17 6.83
CA GLY A 65 -16.13 6.55 6.85
C GLY A 65 -16.44 7.26 8.17
N GLY A 66 -15.41 7.84 8.79
CA GLY A 66 -15.53 8.58 10.05
C GLY A 66 -15.56 7.73 11.32
N ALA A 67 -15.74 6.40 11.22
CA ALA A 67 -15.67 5.48 12.36
C ALA A 67 -14.30 4.81 12.50
N ALA A 68 -13.60 4.60 11.38
CA ALA A 68 -12.26 4.03 11.34
C ALA A 68 -11.43 4.67 10.22
N LEU A 69 -10.11 4.57 10.33
CA LEU A 69 -9.16 5.05 9.33
C LEU A 69 -8.42 3.85 8.74
N ALA A 70 -8.56 3.64 7.44
CA ALA A 70 -7.73 2.68 6.72
C ALA A 70 -6.45 3.38 6.25
N PHE A 71 -5.29 2.77 6.47
CA PHE A 71 -4.05 3.28 5.95
C PHE A 71 -3.05 2.18 5.59
N SER A 72 -2.11 2.51 4.73
CA SER A 72 -1.00 1.64 4.35
C SER A 72 0.26 2.47 4.14
N VAL A 73 1.38 1.97 4.65
CA VAL A 73 2.69 2.62 4.55
C VAL A 73 3.62 1.74 3.73
N ILE A 74 4.32 2.34 2.78
CA ILE A 74 5.35 1.67 1.99
C ILE A 74 6.65 1.70 2.77
N LEU A 75 7.14 0.53 3.16
CA LEU A 75 8.42 0.35 3.83
C LEU A 75 9.40 -0.30 2.86
N LEU A 76 10.48 0.42 2.57
CA LEU A 76 11.60 -0.06 1.76
C LEU A 76 12.79 -0.31 2.71
N PRO A 77 12.94 -1.51 3.28
CA PRO A 77 14.08 -1.83 4.11
C PRO A 77 15.35 -1.80 3.27
N LYS A 78 16.40 -1.23 3.85
CA LYS A 78 17.77 -1.28 3.33
C LYS A 78 18.60 -2.03 4.36
N ASP A 79 19.57 -2.81 3.89
CA ASP A 79 20.57 -3.42 4.76
C ASP A 79 21.60 -2.36 5.21
N ASP A 80 22.56 -2.80 6.02
CA ASP A 80 23.62 -1.94 6.57
C ASP A 80 24.50 -1.31 5.48
N LEU A 81 24.48 -1.85 4.27
CA LEU A 81 25.21 -1.36 3.10
C LEU A 81 24.36 -0.43 2.22
N GLY A 82 23.12 -0.14 2.63
CA GLY A 82 22.18 0.69 1.89
C GLY A 82 21.53 -0.01 0.70
N VAL A 83 21.73 -1.32 0.55
CA VAL A 83 21.15 -2.14 -0.51
C VAL A 83 19.71 -2.50 -0.14
N PRO A 84 18.74 -2.37 -1.07
CA PRO A 84 17.36 -2.75 -0.78
C PRO A 84 17.26 -4.23 -0.42
N THR A 85 16.70 -4.56 0.75
CA THR A 85 16.62 -5.96 1.25
C THR A 85 15.39 -6.71 0.71
N GLY A 86 14.64 -6.10 -0.21
CA GLY A 86 13.35 -6.61 -0.70
C GLY A 86 13.42 -7.26 -2.09
N TYR A 87 12.38 -8.02 -2.44
CA TYR A 87 12.24 -8.87 -3.64
C TYR A 87 12.56 -8.18 -4.99
N LYS A 88 12.57 -6.85 -5.07
CA LYS A 88 12.99 -6.11 -6.28
C LYS A 88 14.52 -6.07 -6.47
N ALA A 89 15.33 -6.20 -5.41
CA ALA A 89 16.79 -6.22 -5.51
C ALA A 89 17.35 -7.47 -6.21
N LEU A 90 16.58 -8.57 -6.20
CA LEU A 90 16.93 -9.81 -6.89
C LEU A 90 16.50 -9.83 -8.36
N SER A 91 15.84 -8.78 -8.87
CA SER A 91 15.22 -8.79 -10.21
C SER A 91 16.13 -8.35 -11.36
N TRP A 92 17.35 -7.87 -11.09
CA TRP A 92 18.27 -7.46 -12.16
C TRP A 92 19.14 -8.59 -12.70
N GLU A 93 19.16 -9.78 -12.08
CA GLU A 93 19.94 -10.93 -12.57
C GLU A 93 19.15 -12.24 -12.76
N LEU A 94 17.85 -12.29 -12.46
CA LEU A 94 17.02 -13.46 -12.76
C LEU A 94 15.76 -13.06 -13.53
N GLY A 95 15.97 -12.78 -14.82
CA GLY A 95 14.95 -13.09 -15.81
C GLY A 95 14.63 -14.59 -15.72
N LEU A 96 13.34 -14.91 -15.77
CA LEU A 96 12.68 -16.19 -15.50
C LEU A 96 12.20 -16.40 -14.05
N MET A 97 10.88 -16.61 -13.95
CA MET A 97 10.16 -17.28 -12.86
C MET A 97 9.53 -16.37 -11.79
N PHE A 98 8.39 -15.74 -12.11
CA PHE A 98 7.12 -16.07 -11.46
C PHE A 98 5.92 -15.44 -12.20
N CYS A 99 5.54 -16.11 -13.30
CA CYS A 99 4.22 -16.00 -13.90
C CYS A 99 3.18 -16.57 -12.91
N GLN A 100 2.65 -15.75 -12.00
CA GLN A 100 1.42 -16.05 -11.23
C GLN A 100 0.47 -14.83 -11.19
N ARG A 101 0.18 -14.31 -12.38
CA ARG A 101 -1.10 -13.65 -12.65
C ARG A 101 -2.14 -14.75 -12.84
N GLN A 102 -2.65 -15.34 -11.75
CA GLN A 102 -3.77 -16.29 -11.82
C GLN A 102 -5.01 -15.54 -12.33
N PHE A 103 -5.19 -15.65 -13.64
CA PHE A 103 -6.39 -15.35 -14.38
C PHE A 103 -7.53 -16.23 -13.81
N HIS A 104 -8.63 -15.62 -13.39
CA HIS A 104 -9.88 -16.36 -13.16
C HIS A 104 -10.30 -17.01 -14.50
N PRO A 105 -10.66 -18.30 -14.54
CA PRO A 105 -11.35 -18.84 -15.71
C PRO A 105 -12.77 -18.24 -15.78
N PRO A 106 -13.24 -17.75 -16.94
CA PRO A 106 -14.67 -17.55 -17.15
C PRO A 106 -15.34 -18.91 -17.24
N GLY A 107 -16.50 -19.04 -16.60
CA GLY A 107 -17.27 -20.27 -16.54
C GLY A 107 -17.69 -20.80 -17.91
N ILE A 108 -17.68 -22.12 -18.00
CA ILE A 108 -18.65 -22.98 -18.69
C ILE A 108 -18.92 -24.14 -17.75
#